data_AF-A0A9Q0V414-F1
#
_entry.id   AF-A0A9Q0V414-F1
#
_cell.length_a   1.000
_cell.length_b   1.000
_cell.length_c   1.000
_cell.angle_alpha   90.00
_cell.angle_beta   90.00
_cell.angle_gamma   90.00
#
_symmetry.space_group_name_H-M   'P 1'
#
loop_
_entity.id
_entity.type
_entity.pdbx_description
1 polymer ?
#
loop_
_entity_poly.entity_id
_entity_poly.type
_entity_poly.pdbx_seq_one_letter_code
_entity_poly.pdbx_strand_id
1 'polypeptide(L)'
;MVHPSTGYMVARTLAAAPIVANSIVQYLGSDRSFSGSELSAKVWKDLWPIERRRQREFFCFGMDILLKLDLPATRRFFDAFFNLEPHYWHGFLSSRLLLPQLVLFGLSLFSHASNTSRLEIMEKGTLSLVNMANNLIQDRD
;
A
#
# COMPACT_ATOMS: atom_id res chain seq x y z
N MET A 1 -4.71 -3.47 -7.17
CA MET A 1 -5.33 -2.21 -7.63
C MET A 1 -6.18 -1.58 -6.54
N VAL A 2 -7.04 -2.34 -5.88
CA VAL A 2 -7.76 -1.90 -4.67
C VAL A 2 -6.78 -1.46 -3.57
N HIS A 3 -7.08 -0.35 -2.90
CA HIS A 3 -6.42 0.05 -1.66
C HIS A 3 -6.94 -0.84 -0.51
N PRO A 4 -6.10 -1.69 0.10
CA PRO A 4 -6.56 -2.66 1.13
C PRO A 4 -7.38 -2.02 2.26
N SER A 5 -6.93 -0.91 2.83
CA SER A 5 -7.60 -0.29 3.97
C SER A 5 -8.89 0.48 3.65
N THR A 6 -9.07 0.99 2.43
CA THR A 6 -10.23 1.83 2.07
C THR A 6 -11.20 1.16 1.10
N GLY A 7 -10.80 0.05 0.46
CA GLY A 7 -11.56 -0.59 -0.62
C GLY A 7 -11.60 0.20 -1.93
N TYR A 8 -11.00 1.39 -2.00
CA TYR A 8 -11.08 2.24 -3.18
C TYR A 8 -10.12 1.80 -4.29
N MET A 9 -10.59 1.78 -5.55
CA MET A 9 -9.78 1.34 -6.70
C MET A 9 -9.86 2.23 -7.95
N VAL A 10 -10.91 3.04 -8.12
CA VAL A 10 -11.21 3.74 -9.38
C VAL A 10 -10.04 4.61 -9.83
N ALA A 11 -9.58 5.53 -8.97
CA ALA A 11 -8.48 6.44 -9.33
C ALA A 11 -7.18 5.69 -9.63
N ARG A 12 -6.89 4.61 -8.91
CA ARG A 12 -5.67 3.81 -9.12
C ARG A 12 -5.72 3.05 -10.44
N THR A 13 -6.87 2.51 -10.80
CA THR A 13 -7.09 1.84 -12.08
C THR A 13 -6.91 2.83 -13.24
N LEU A 14 -7.50 4.02 -13.14
CA LEU A 14 -7.33 5.07 -14.16
C LEU A 14 -5.87 5.53 -14.28
N ALA A 15 -5.15 5.69 -13.16
CA ALA A 15 -3.74 6.05 -13.17
C ALA A 15 -2.82 4.96 -13.76
N ALA A 16 -3.23 3.68 -13.70
CA ALA A 16 -2.50 2.57 -14.28
C ALA A 16 -2.77 2.37 -15.77
N ALA A 17 -3.95 2.76 -16.28
CA ALA A 17 -4.33 2.61 -17.67
C ALA A 17 -3.27 3.13 -18.68
N PRO A 18 -2.72 4.36 -18.55
CA PRO A 18 -1.71 4.85 -19.50
C PRO A 18 -0.39 4.06 -19.42
N ILE A 19 -0.04 3.50 -18.25
CA ILE A 19 1.17 2.68 -18.11
C ILE A 19 1.03 1.41 -18.92
N VAL A 20 -0.11 0.70 -18.75
CA VAL A 20 -0.41 -0.51 -19.49
C VAL A 20 -0.45 -0.24 -21.00
N ALA A 21 -1.14 0.82 -21.42
CA ALA A 21 -1.24 1.19 -22.83
C ALA A 21 0.13 1.50 -23.45
N ASN A 22 0.97 2.29 -22.76
CA ASN A 22 2.30 2.65 -23.24
C ASN A 22 3.22 1.43 -23.33
N SER A 23 3.20 0.54 -22.34
CA SER A 23 3.97 -0.71 -22.38
C SER A 23 3.54 -1.59 -23.56
N ILE A 24 2.24 -1.71 -23.82
CA ILE A 24 1.73 -2.47 -24.98
C ILE A 24 2.23 -1.85 -26.30
N VAL A 25 2.07 -0.54 -26.48
CA VAL A 25 2.52 0.17 -27.70
C VAL A 25 4.03 0.00 -27.90
N GLN A 26 4.83 0.16 -26.83
CA GLN A 26 6.28 0.05 -26.91
C GLN A 26 6.75 -1.34 -27.35
N TYR A 27 6.11 -2.40 -26.83
CA TYR A 27 6.51 -3.77 -27.15
C TYR A 27 5.99 -4.27 -28.49
N LEU A 28 4.80 -3.81 -28.93
CA LEU A 28 4.29 -4.12 -30.27
C LEU A 28 5.02 -3.34 -31.37
N GLY A 29 5.49 -2.12 -31.07
CA GLY A 29 6.22 -1.28 -32.02
C GLY A 29 7.71 -1.61 -32.18
N SER A 30 8.24 -2.59 -31.44
CA SER A 30 9.62 -3.03 -31.60
C SER A 30 9.74 -4.08 -32.70
N ASP A 31 10.81 -4.04 -33.51
CA ASP A 31 11.10 -5.05 -34.55
C ASP A 31 11.32 -6.48 -34.00
N ARG A 32 11.21 -6.66 -32.68
CA ARG A 32 11.28 -7.96 -32.01
C ARG A 32 9.89 -8.57 -31.91
N SER A 33 9.72 -9.75 -32.48
CA SER A 33 8.54 -10.58 -32.24
C SER A 33 8.56 -11.11 -30.81
N PHE A 34 7.77 -10.50 -29.91
CA PHE A 34 7.52 -11.05 -28.58
C PHE A 34 6.42 -12.10 -28.62
N SER A 35 6.58 -13.18 -27.87
CA SER A 35 5.46 -14.03 -27.52
C SER A 35 4.47 -13.27 -26.61
N GLY A 36 3.19 -13.66 -26.63
CA GLY A 36 2.18 -13.04 -25.76
C GLY A 36 2.50 -13.17 -24.27
N SER A 37 3.22 -14.21 -23.86
CA SER A 37 3.70 -14.41 -22.47
C SER A 37 4.82 -13.43 -22.10
N GLU A 38 5.76 -13.15 -23.00
CA GLU A 38 6.82 -12.16 -22.75
C GLU A 38 6.25 -10.75 -22.67
N LEU A 39 5.29 -10.42 -23.55
CA LEU A 39 4.59 -9.15 -23.52
C LEU A 39 3.86 -8.95 -22.18
N SER A 40 3.08 -9.95 -21.76
CA SER A 40 2.30 -9.86 -20.52
C SER A 40 3.20 -9.77 -19.28
N ALA A 41 4.32 -10.51 -19.24
CA ALA A 41 5.28 -10.47 -18.14
C ALA A 41 5.93 -9.07 -18.00
N LYS A 42 6.25 -8.42 -19.12
CA LYS A 42 6.84 -7.08 -19.11
C LYS A 42 5.82 -6.02 -18.71
N VAL A 43 4.63 -6.04 -19.29
CA VAL A 43 3.52 -5.14 -18.89
C VAL A 43 3.20 -5.31 -17.40
N TRP A 44 3.23 -6.55 -16.89
CA TRP A 44 3.04 -6.82 -15.47
C TRP A 44 4.13 -6.18 -14.61
N LYS A 45 5.39 -6.27 -15.03
CA LYS A 45 6.53 -5.66 -14.33
C LYS A 45 6.41 -4.13 -14.29
N ASP A 46 5.99 -3.51 -15.38
CA ASP A 46 5.79 -2.05 -15.45
C ASP A 46 4.60 -1.59 -14.59
N LEU A 47 3.54 -2.40 -14.51
CA LEU A 47 2.37 -2.13 -13.70
C LEU A 47 2.64 -2.30 -12.20
N TRP A 48 3.46 -3.30 -11.83
CA TRP A 48 3.78 -3.69 -10.46
C TRP A 48 5.28 -3.63 -10.17
N PRO A 49 5.91 -2.43 -10.24
CA PRO A 49 7.28 -2.27 -9.81
C PRO A 49 7.41 -2.56 -8.31
N ILE A 50 8.63 -2.90 -7.89
CA ILE A 50 8.92 -3.34 -6.52
C ILE A 50 8.42 -2.34 -5.48
N GLU A 51 8.53 -1.04 -5.73
CA GLU A 51 8.06 0.01 -4.83
C GLU A 51 6.55 -0.07 -4.58
N ARG A 52 5.76 -0.38 -5.61
CA ARG A 52 4.28 -0.54 -5.47
C ARG A 52 3.90 -1.81 -4.74
N ARG A 53 4.65 -2.90 -4.94
CA ARG A 53 4.42 -4.16 -4.23
C ARG A 53 4.72 -3.98 -2.74
N ARG A 54 5.86 -3.38 -2.41
CA ARG A 54 6.22 -3.00 -1.04
C ARG A 54 5.24 -2.02 -0.40
N GLN A 55 4.77 -1.02 -1.15
CA GLN A 55 3.71 -0.10 -0.70
C GLN A 55 2.43 -0.86 -0.35
N ARG A 56 2.05 -1.83 -1.20
CA ARG A 56 0.87 -2.66 -0.98
C ARG A 56 0.99 -3.49 0.29
N GLU A 57 2.16 -4.04 0.59
CA GLU A 57 2.38 -4.80 1.84
C GLU A 57 2.10 -3.97 3.08
N PHE A 58 2.50 -2.70 3.10
CA PHE A 58 2.16 -1.80 4.20
C PHE A 58 0.65 -1.54 4.31
N PHE A 59 -0.04 -1.36 3.18
CA PHE A 59 -1.50 -1.19 3.21
C PHE A 59 -2.23 -2.46 3.69
N CYS A 60 -1.74 -3.65 3.30
CA CYS A 60 -2.25 -4.93 3.82
C CYS A 60 -2.05 -5.01 5.34
N PHE A 61 -0.86 -4.66 5.84
CA PHE A 61 -0.60 -4.54 7.27
C PHE A 61 -1.59 -3.61 7.98
N GLY A 62 -1.81 -2.41 7.44
CA GLY A 62 -2.77 -1.46 8.01
C GLY A 62 -4.21 -1.99 7.99
N MET A 63 -4.63 -2.66 6.91
CA MET A 63 -5.93 -3.32 6.81
C MET A 63 -6.10 -4.41 7.87
N ASP A 64 -5.09 -5.26 8.07
CA ASP A 64 -5.15 -6.34 9.07
C ASP A 64 -5.36 -5.81 10.49
N ILE A 65 -4.73 -4.67 10.83
CA ILE A 65 -4.96 -4.02 12.13
C ILE A 65 -6.40 -3.54 12.22
N LEU A 66 -6.87 -2.79 11.21
CA LEU A 66 -8.22 -2.22 11.20
C LEU A 66 -9.30 -3.31 11.36
N LEU A 67 -9.13 -4.47 10.71
CA LEU A 67 -10.05 -5.60 10.82
C LEU A 67 -10.13 -6.21 12.22
N LYS A 68 -9.12 -6.00 13.07
CA LYS A 68 -9.06 -6.52 14.44
C LYS A 68 -9.55 -5.52 15.48
N LEU A 69 -9.73 -4.24 15.15
CA LEU A 69 -10.18 -3.23 16.09
C LEU A 69 -11.70 -3.35 16.32
N ASP A 70 -12.12 -3.18 17.58
CA ASP A 70 -13.54 -3.02 17.89
C ASP A 70 -13.99 -1.58 17.60
N LEU A 71 -15.28 -1.28 17.80
CA LEU A 71 -15.82 0.05 17.49
C LEU A 71 -15.13 1.17 18.31
N PRO A 72 -14.96 1.07 19.65
CA PRO A 72 -14.22 2.07 20.41
C PRO A 72 -12.76 2.26 19.97
N ALA A 73 -12.03 1.18 19.72
CA ALA A 73 -10.65 1.24 19.28
C ALA A 73 -10.53 1.87 17.89
N THR A 74 -11.44 1.52 16.98
CA THR A 74 -11.52 2.09 15.63
C THR A 74 -11.73 3.61 15.69
N ARG A 75 -12.62 4.10 16.56
CA ARG A 75 -12.83 5.54 16.74
C ARG A 75 -11.56 6.26 17.20
N ARG A 76 -10.90 5.74 18.25
CA ARG A 76 -9.64 6.33 18.75
C ARG A 76 -8.53 6.30 17.70
N PHE A 77 -8.44 5.22 16.93
CA PHE A 77 -7.49 5.10 15.83
C PHE A 77 -7.73 6.18 14.78
N PHE A 78 -8.96 6.35 14.32
CA PHE A 78 -9.28 7.36 13.30
C PHE A 78 -9.17 8.79 13.83
N ASP A 79 -9.49 9.04 15.10
CA ASP A 79 -9.22 10.33 15.75
C ASP A 79 -7.72 10.67 15.66
N ALA A 80 -6.84 9.74 16.05
CA ALA A 80 -5.39 9.95 15.93
C ALA A 80 -4.94 10.10 14.47
N PHE A 81 -5.50 9.31 13.56
CA PHE A 81 -5.17 9.32 12.13
C PHE A 81 -5.51 10.64 11.45
N PHE A 82 -6.71 11.19 11.69
CA PHE A 82 -7.14 12.45 11.07
C PHE A 82 -6.52 13.68 11.74
N ASN A 83 -5.95 13.54 12.93
CA ASN A 83 -5.21 14.61 13.61
C ASN A 83 -3.75 14.75 13.12
N LEU A 84 -3.27 13.83 12.26
CA LEU A 84 -1.96 13.94 11.63
C LEU A 84 -1.91 15.09 10.64
N GLU A 85 -0.70 15.51 10.29
CA GLU A 85 -0.49 16.51 9.24
C GLU A 85 -1.19 16.09 7.94
N PRO A 86 -1.90 17.00 7.24
CA PRO A 86 -2.70 16.64 6.08
C PRO A 86 -1.99 15.83 5.01
N HIS A 87 -0.69 16.05 4.77
CA HIS A 87 0.05 15.30 3.77
C HIS A 87 0.08 13.79 4.06
N TYR A 88 0.06 13.39 5.33
CA TYR A 88 0.15 12.00 5.75
C TYR A 88 -1.14 11.24 5.47
N TRP A 89 -2.27 11.71 6.01
CA TRP A 89 -3.53 10.99 5.85
C TRP A 89 -4.09 11.12 4.42
N HIS A 90 -3.92 12.28 3.76
CA HIS A 90 -4.25 12.42 2.33
C HIS A 90 -3.40 11.46 1.49
N GLY A 91 -2.09 11.43 1.74
CA GLY A 91 -1.15 10.59 1.00
C GLY A 91 -1.43 9.10 1.18
N PHE A 92 -1.76 8.68 2.40
CA PHE A 92 -2.13 7.31 2.71
C PHE A 92 -3.40 6.91 1.94
N LEU A 93 -4.51 7.63 2.12
CA LEU A 93 -5.80 7.31 1.49
C LEU A 93 -5.77 7.35 -0.04
N SER A 94 -4.90 8.17 -0.62
CA SER A 94 -4.71 8.29 -2.08
C SER A 94 -3.63 7.37 -2.65
N SER A 95 -3.01 6.52 -1.83
CA SER A 95 -1.87 5.67 -2.22
C SER A 95 -0.70 6.42 -2.85
N ARG A 96 -0.43 7.65 -2.40
CA ARG A 96 0.69 8.49 -2.89
C ARG A 96 1.96 8.35 -2.05
N LEU A 97 1.87 7.84 -0.82
CA LEU A 97 3.05 7.63 0.03
C LEU A 97 3.77 6.33 -0.34
N LEU A 98 5.06 6.40 -0.61
CA LEU A 98 5.90 5.21 -0.79
C LEU A 98 6.31 4.61 0.56
N LEU A 99 6.87 3.40 0.56
CA LEU A 99 7.20 2.66 1.79
C LEU A 99 7.95 3.50 2.86
N PRO A 100 9.00 4.29 2.54
CA PRO A 100 9.67 5.10 3.56
C PRO A 100 8.74 6.14 4.21
N GLN A 101 7.90 6.78 3.41
CA GLN A 101 6.91 7.75 3.89
C GLN A 101 5.79 7.06 4.66
N LEU A 102 5.42 5.83 4.30
CA LEU A 102 4.45 5.02 5.04
C LEU A 102 4.98 4.59 6.41
N VAL A 103 6.28 4.28 6.51
CA VAL A 103 6.92 4.03 7.81
C VAL A 103 6.88 5.27 8.69
N LEU A 104 7.23 6.44 8.14
CA LEU A 104 7.14 7.72 8.87
C LEU A 104 5.69 8.03 9.28
N PHE A 105 4.73 7.80 8.39
CA PHE A 105 3.31 7.89 8.68
C PHE A 105 2.91 6.99 9.85
N GLY A 106 3.33 5.71 9.85
CA GLY A 106 3.02 4.76 10.92
C GLY A 106 3.62 5.16 12.26
N LEU A 107 4.85 5.67 12.27
CA LEU A 107 5.50 6.20 13.47
C LEU A 107 4.80 7.46 14.00
N SER A 108 4.40 8.36 13.11
CA SER A 108 3.66 9.57 13.45
C SER A 108 2.27 9.25 14.01
N LEU A 109 1.56 8.30 13.39
CA LEU A 109 0.30 7.78 13.90
C LEU A 109 0.45 7.20 15.30
N PHE A 110 1.48 6.36 15.50
CA PHE A 110 1.74 5.74 16.80
C PHE A 110 2.09 6.78 17.88
N SER A 111 2.84 7.83 17.54
CA SER A 111 3.18 8.90 18.48
C SER A 111 1.97 9.78 18.84
N HIS A 112 1.01 9.99 17.94
CA HIS A 112 -0.21 10.75 18.22
C HIS A 112 -1.32 9.92 18.87
N ALA A 113 -1.24 8.59 18.78
CA ALA A 113 -2.22 7.68 19.38
C ALA A 113 -2.23 7.75 20.92
N SER A 114 -3.42 7.60 21.51
CA SER A 114 -3.57 7.43 22.96
C SER A 114 -2.82 6.18 23.45
N ASN A 115 -2.44 6.13 24.74
CA ASN A 115 -1.76 4.95 25.30
C ASN A 115 -2.57 3.65 25.11
N THR A 116 -3.89 3.72 25.26
CA THR A 116 -4.79 2.59 24.99
C THR A 116 -4.69 2.15 23.53
N SER A 117 -4.74 3.10 22.59
CA SER A 117 -4.61 2.79 21.16
C SER A 117 -3.24 2.23 20.78
N ARG A 118 -2.16 2.71 21.41
CA ARG A 118 -0.82 2.15 21.20
C ARG A 118 -0.75 0.69 21.61
N LEU A 119 -1.30 0.33 22.78
CA LEU A 119 -1.36 -1.06 23.24
C LEU A 119 -2.19 -1.92 22.27
N GLU A 120 -3.34 -1.42 21.81
CA GLU A 120 -4.18 -2.13 20.84
C GLU A 120 -3.46 -2.37 19.50
N ILE A 121 -2.76 -1.34 18.99
CA ILE A 121 -1.96 -1.44 17.76
C ILE A 121 -0.83 -2.45 17.95
N MET A 122 -0.14 -2.44 19.08
CA MET A 122 0.93 -3.41 19.37
C MET A 122 0.38 -4.83 19.46
N GLU A 123 -0.66 -5.05 20.26
CA GLU A 123 -1.27 -6.36 20.48
C GLU A 123 -1.81 -6.96 19.17
N LYS A 124 -2.58 -6.19 18.40
CA LYS A 124 -3.25 -6.67 17.19
C LYS A 124 -2.34 -6.65 15.95
N GLY A 125 -1.33 -5.77 15.95
CA GLY A 125 -0.48 -5.47 14.80
C GLY A 125 0.84 -6.24 14.75
N THR A 126 1.35 -6.77 15.87
CA THR A 126 2.69 -7.41 15.90
C THR A 126 2.82 -8.55 14.89
N LEU A 127 1.85 -9.47 14.83
CA LEU A 127 1.89 -10.58 13.87
C LEU A 127 1.85 -10.09 12.41
N SER A 128 0.96 -9.13 12.11
CA SER A 128 0.84 -8.57 10.76
C SER A 128 2.09 -7.77 10.37
N LEU A 129 2.75 -7.12 11.32
CA LEU A 129 4.02 -6.42 11.09
C LEU A 129 5.15 -7.40 10.74
N VAL A 130 5.24 -8.53 11.46
CA VAL A 130 6.20 -9.61 11.14
C VAL A 130 5.94 -10.18 9.75
N ASN A 131 4.67 -10.43 9.41
CA ASN A 131 4.30 -10.91 8.08
C ASN A 131 4.70 -9.92 6.98
N MET A 132 4.40 -8.63 7.17
CA MET A 132 4.82 -7.58 6.24
C MET A 132 6.35 -7.57 6.09
N ALA A 133 7.11 -7.61 7.19
CA ALA A 133 8.57 -7.62 7.13
C ALA A 133 9.12 -8.83 6.35
N ASN A 134 8.56 -10.03 6.59
CA ASN A 134 8.92 -11.24 5.84
C ASN A 134 8.62 -11.10 4.34
N ASN A 135 7.46 -10.55 3.97
CA ASN A 135 7.10 -10.33 2.57
C ASN A 135 8.03 -9.32 1.91
N LEU A 136 8.41 -8.24 2.60
CA LEU A 136 9.37 -7.24 2.10
C LEU A 136 10.78 -7.84 1.88
N ILE A 137 11.17 -8.82 2.71
CA ILE A 137 12.47 -9.52 2.57
C ILE A 137 12.45 -10.52 1.40
N GLN A 138 11.31 -11.16 1.14
CA GLN A 138 11.13 -12.10 0.03
C GLN A 138 11.00 -11.38 -1.32
N ASP A 139 10.40 -10.19 -1.35
CA ASP A 139 10.21 -9.37 -2.54
C ASP A 139 11.52 -8.61 -2.88
N ARG A 140 12.53 -9.35 -3.35
CA ARG A 140 13.85 -8.82 -3.73
C ARG A 140 13.96 -8.34 -5.17
N ASP A 141 13.11 -8.84 -6.09
CA ASP A 141 13.22 -8.60 -7.54
C ASP A 141 11.87 -8.26 -8.19
#